data_AF-A0A0D0CZJ0-F1
#
_entry.id   AF-A0A0D0CZJ0-F1
#
_cell.length_a   1.000
_cell.length_b   1.000
_cell.length_c   1.000
_cell.angle_alpha   90.00
_cell.angle_beta   90.00
_cell.angle_gamma   90.00
#
_symmetry.space_group_name_H-M   'P 1'
#
loop_
_entity.id
_entity.type
_entity.pdbx_description
1 polymer ?
#
loop_
_entity_poly.entity_id
_entity_poly.type
_entity_poly.pdbx_seq_one_letter_code
_entity_poly.pdbx_strand_id
1 'polypeptide(L)' 'MSKSIRAELYSGLQDCVAQDPDVNLGDVGHNIILPSSHSGSQRHMQQLLQDSLAICRDCHKPDLFLTMTANPDWP' A
#
# COMPACT_ATOMS: atom_id res chain seq x y z
N MET A 1 -3.77 -4.43 23.75
CA MET A 1 -3.19 -3.84 22.52
C MET A 1 -4.28 -3.80 21.47
N SER A 2 -4.94 -2.66 21.33
CA SER A 2 -6.13 -2.49 20.49
C SER A 2 -5.76 -2.52 19.00
N LYS A 3 -6.37 -3.46 18.28
CA LYS A 3 -6.42 -3.49 16.82
C LYS A 3 -7.24 -2.27 16.36
N SER A 4 -6.59 -1.14 16.09
CA SER A 4 -7.21 -0.05 15.33
C SER A 4 -7.28 -0.46 13.86
N ILE A 5 -8.23 -1.34 13.54
CA ILE A 5 -8.54 -1.70 12.16
C ILE A 5 -9.38 -0.56 11.61
N ARG A 6 -8.74 0.37 10.88
CA ARG A 6 -9.34 1.30 9.91
C ARG A 6 -10.76 1.79 10.25
N ALA A 7 -10.99 2.23 11.48
CA ALA A 7 -12.31 2.73 11.89
C ALA A 7 -12.76 3.93 11.04
N GLU A 8 -11.80 4.75 10.59
CA GLU A 8 -12.00 5.88 9.67
C GLU A 8 -12.53 5.48 8.29
N LEU A 9 -12.30 4.24 7.84
CA LEU A 9 -12.86 3.76 6.56
C LEU A 9 -14.34 3.41 6.71
N TYR A 10 -14.77 3.04 7.91
CA TYR A 10 -16.17 2.70 8.19
C TYR A 10 -17.03 3.94 8.43
N SER A 11 -16.48 5.06 8.89
CA SER A 11 -17.27 6.29 9.10
C SER A 11 -17.84 6.82 7.77
N GLY A 12 -17.03 6.84 6.70
CA GLY A 12 -17.52 7.24 5.37
C GLY A 12 -18.60 6.30 4.81
N LEU A 13 -18.51 5.00 5.11
CA LEU A 13 -19.56 4.03 4.74
C LEU A 13 -20.85 4.24 5.54
N GLN A 14 -20.74 4.55 6.84
CA GLN A 14 -21.89 4.83 7.69
C GLN A 14 -22.63 6.10 7.23
N ASP A 15 -21.90 7.13 6.82
CA ASP A 15 -22.48 8.38 6.31
C ASP A 15 -23.22 8.15 4.99
N CYS A 16 -22.65 7.38 4.05
CA CYS A 16 -23.32 7.04 2.79
C CYS A 16 -24.61 6.24 2.99
N VAL A 17 -24.63 5.29 3.92
CA VAL A 17 -25.82 4.47 4.24
C VAL A 17 -26.89 5.28 4.98
N ALA A 18 -26.48 6.23 5.82
CA ALA A 18 -27.42 7.11 6.52
C ALA A 18 -28.09 8.13 5.58
N GLN A 19 -27.42 8.47 4.48
CA GLN A 19 -27.87 9.51 3.54
C GLN A 19 -28.81 8.97 2.45
N ASP A 20 -28.64 7.72 2.00
CA ASP A 20 -29.58 7.03 1.11
C ASP A 20 -29.75 5.55 1.51
N PRO A 21 -30.96 5.10 1.89
CA PRO A 21 -31.22 3.72 2.32
C PRO A 21 -31.24 2.69 1.16
N ASP A 22 -31.21 3.15 -0.09
CA ASP A 22 -31.23 2.31 -1.30
C ASP A 22 -29.86 2.26 -2.01
N VAL A 23 -28.79 2.74 -1.35
CA VAL A 23 -27.43 2.66 -1.85
C VAL A 23 -27.00 1.20 -1.97
N ASN A 24 -26.66 0.78 -3.19
CA ASN A 24 -25.97 -0.48 -3.41
C ASN A 24 -24.55 -0.37 -2.84
N LEU A 25 -24.33 -0.94 -1.65
CA LEU A 25 -23.00 -0.99 -1.01
C LEU A 25 -21.92 -1.66 -1.91
N GLY A 26 -22.33 -2.42 -2.92
CA GLY A 26 -21.41 -2.98 -3.93
C GLY A 26 -20.70 -1.92 -4.77
N ASP A 27 -21.33 -0.76 -4.99
CA ASP A 27 -20.76 0.37 -5.73
C ASP A 27 -19.99 1.35 -4.83
N VAL A 28 -20.15 1.24 -3.50
CA VAL A 28 -19.54 2.13 -2.52
C VAL A 28 -18.29 1.49 -1.92
N GLY A 29 -17.13 1.96 -2.35
CA GLY A 29 -15.84 1.62 -1.75
C GLY A 29 -15.24 0.31 -2.27
N HIS A 30 -14.89 0.28 -3.56
CA HIS A 30 -14.01 -0.77 -4.06
C HIS A 30 -12.59 -0.60 -3.51
N ASN A 31 -12.11 -1.61 -2.79
CA ASN A 31 -10.69 -1.73 -2.46
C ASN A 31 -9.88 -2.03 -3.74
N ILE A 32 -9.44 -0.99 -4.43
CA ILE A 32 -8.55 -1.12 -5.58
C ILE A 32 -7.13 -1.25 -5.06
N ILE A 33 -6.55 -2.44 -5.20
CA ILE A 33 -5.13 -2.62 -4.89
C ILE A 33 -4.34 -2.13 -6.11
N LEU A 34 -3.53 -1.08 -5.93
CA LEU A 34 -2.75 -0.48 -7.02
C LEU A 34 -1.72 -1.46 -7.58
N PRO A 35 -1.69 -1.76 -8.89
CA PRO A 35 -0.70 -2.66 -9.49
C PRO A 35 0.72 -2.09 -9.31
N SER A 36 1.74 -2.95 -9.40
CA SER A 36 3.14 -2.53 -9.27
C SER A 36 3.63 -1.61 -10.40
N SER A 37 2.86 -1.51 -11.49
CA SER A 37 3.06 -0.51 -12.55
C SER A 37 2.76 0.93 -12.09
N HIS A 38 2.09 1.12 -10.95
CA HIS A 38 1.86 2.45 -10.38
C HIS A 38 3.10 2.93 -9.61
N SER A 39 3.86 3.86 -10.20
CA SER A 39 5.05 4.46 -9.60
C SER A 39 4.77 5.04 -8.22
N GLY A 40 5.69 4.81 -7.28
CA GLY A 40 5.56 5.27 -5.89
C GLY A 40 4.59 4.46 -5.03
N SER A 41 3.86 3.48 -5.59
CA SER A 41 3.08 2.55 -4.75
C SER A 41 4.00 1.65 -3.92
N GLN A 42 3.48 1.16 -2.79
CA GLN A 42 4.17 0.17 -1.98
C GLN A 42 4.59 -1.06 -2.79
N ARG A 43 3.73 -1.54 -3.71
CA ARG A 43 4.02 -2.70 -4.55
C ARG A 43 5.08 -2.42 -5.60
N HIS A 44 5.11 -1.20 -6.15
CA HIS A 44 6.18 -0.77 -7.05
C HIS A 44 7.55 -0.79 -6.35
N MET A 45 7.63 -0.22 -5.14
CA MET A 45 8.87 -0.20 -4.35
C MET A 45 9.33 -1.61 -3.96
N GLN A 46 8.38 -2.49 -3.56
CA GLN A 46 8.69 -3.88 -3.25
C GLN A 46 9.22 -4.65 -4.47
N GLN A 47 8.67 -4.41 -5.65
CA GLN A 47 9.13 -5.06 -6.87
C GLN A 47 10.55 -4.59 -7.25
N LEU A 48 10.84 -3.29 -7.16
CA LEU A 48 12.20 -2.77 -7.38
C LEU A 48 13.23 -3.40 -6.42
N LEU A 49 12.85 -3.63 -5.17
CA LEU A 49 13.70 -4.32 -4.20
C LEU A 49 13.95 -5.78 -4.62
N GLN A 50 12.91 -6.51 -5.01
CA GLN A 50 13.04 -7.89 -5.46
C GLN A 50 13.90 -8.01 -6.72
N ASP A 51 13.70 -7.13 -7.69
CA ASP A 51 14.45 -7.10 -8.94
C ASP A 51 15.94 -6.78 -8.69
N SER A 52 16.24 -5.80 -7.83
CA SER A 52 17.63 -5.49 -7.46
C SER A 52 18.31 -6.65 -6.74
N LEU A 53 17.61 -7.35 -5.85
CA LEU A 53 18.15 -8.56 -5.20
C LEU A 53 18.38 -9.70 -6.20
N ALA A 54 17.51 -9.86 -7.20
CA ALA A 54 17.69 -10.85 -8.27
C ALA A 54 18.94 -10.54 -9.11
N ILE A 55 19.16 -9.27 -9.45
CA ILE A 55 20.37 -8.81 -10.16
C ILE A 55 21.61 -9.05 -9.28
N CYS A 56 21.57 -8.68 -8.00
CA CYS A 56 22.68 -8.90 -7.07
C CYS A 56 23.02 -10.39 -6.91
N ARG A 57 22.05 -11.29 -7.01
CA ARG A 57 22.31 -12.74 -6.97
C ARG A 57 23.13 -13.19 -8.19
N ASP A 58 22.82 -12.65 -9.37
CA ASP A 58 23.41 -13.09 -10.63
C ASP A 58 24.77 -12.41 -10.90
N CYS A 59 25.01 -11.20 -10.37
CA CYS A 59 26.21 -10.41 -10.63
C CYS A 59 27.43 -10.65 -9.70
N HIS A 60 27.39 -11.66 -8.80
CA HIS A 60 28.29 -11.93 -7.65
C HIS A 60 27.80 -11.37 -6.31
N LYS A 61 28.22 -12.08 -5.23
CA LYS A 61 27.88 -11.79 -3.83
C LYS A 61 28.12 -10.31 -3.50
N PRO A 62 27.08 -9.55 -3.16
CA PRO A 62 27.23 -8.16 -2.77
C PRO A 62 28.00 -8.06 -1.45
N ASP A 63 29.02 -7.20 -1.43
CA ASP A 63 29.81 -6.91 -0.23
C ASP A 63 29.16 -5.84 0.68
N LEU A 64 28.20 -5.07 0.14
CA LEU A 64 27.53 -3.99 0.86
C LEU A 64 26.03 -3.96 0.50
N PHE A 65 25.19 -3.92 1.53
CA PHE A 65 23.76 -3.66 1.42
C PHE A 65 23.44 -2.32 2.08
N LEU A 66 22.95 -1.36 1.30
CA LEU A 66 22.51 -0.05 1.79
C LEU A 66 20.99 0.00 1.80
N THR A 67 20.40 0.18 2.98
CA THR A 67 18.95 0.34 3.12
C THR A 67 18.66 1.82 3.34
N MET A 68 18.11 2.49 2.33
CA MET A 68 17.58 3.84 2.48
C MET A 68 16.10 3.76 2.88
N THR A 69 15.84 4.02 4.15
CA THR A 69 14.49 4.28 4.64
C THR A 69 14.17 5.75 4.39
N ALA A 70 13.11 6.03 3.63
CA ALA A 70 12.55 7.37 3.50
C ALA A 70 11.25 7.41 4.30
N ASN A 71 11.21 8.22 5.35
CA ASN A 71 9.99 8.53 6.09
C ASN A 71 9.58 9.97 5.76
N PRO A 72 8.37 10.21 5.23
CA PRO A 72 7.89 11.56 4.96
C PRO A 72 7.79 12.44 6.22
N ASP A 73 7.77 11.86 7.43
CA ASP A 73 7.76 12.62 8.68
C ASP A 73 9.17 13.00 9.18
N TRP A 74 10.23 12.66 8.44
CA TRP A 74 11.58 13.11 8.76
C TRP A 74 11.82 14.54 8.25
N PRO A 75 12.54 15.38 9.02
CA PRO A 75 12.66 16.82 8.77
C PRO A 75 13.38 17.18 7.47
#